data_AF-X6M2Q0-F1
#
_entry.id   AF-X6M2Q0-F1
#
_cell.length_a   1.000
_cell.length_b   1.000
_cell.length_c   1.000
_cell.angle_alpha   90.00
_cell.angle_beta   90.00
_cell.angle_gamma   90.00
#
_symmetry.space_group_name_H-M   'P 1'
#
loop_
_entity.id
_entity.type
_entity.pdbx_description
1 polymer ?
#
loop_
_entity_poly.entity_id
_entity_poly.type
_entity_poly.pdbx_seq_one_letter_code
_entity_poly.pdbx_strand_id
1 'polypeptide(L)'
;MQIVKKKKGNIGVGEREGRVYSEMVKRRHYSLSHGIGRSGDVNAIQPKAAGSSLGNKLSNELVKNLLKEDIPTIEGVIILPFATGMAIQYKPKAKYVIWPRIDQKTCLKSMLTAELNVIVIDNILNGDEVTTNLESIKSKLNTFENPKEDILCVISTTSCFAPRIPDNIKEIGKICCEYQIPHVVNNAYGLQSLSILQSIRTTSLNPNTDKNFMVPVGGSIVCSIQNPNNSFANSFISDLSSIYPGRADISSPLDVFITLLKMGSDQWNHLRNEQAQNFLLFKKTLQDAFSYVIQNQTHDNEHENETEKEEDVNVIENENKEENEKKEENEKKNKDTKSSIIINER
;
A
#
# COMPACT_ATOMS: atom_id res chain seq x y z
N MET A 1 -32.90 -36.96 -0.13
CA MET A 1 -31.86 -35.92 0.03
C MET A 1 -31.24 -36.07 1.42
N GLN A 2 -30.17 -36.86 1.56
CA GLN A 2 -29.53 -37.11 2.86
C GLN A 2 -28.61 -35.92 3.21
N ILE A 3 -29.06 -35.08 4.15
CA ILE A 3 -28.20 -34.06 4.76
C ILE A 3 -27.18 -34.78 5.64
N VAL A 4 -25.98 -35.04 5.11
CA VAL A 4 -24.88 -35.65 5.86
C VAL A 4 -24.41 -34.66 6.93
N LYS A 5 -24.86 -34.91 8.17
CA LYS A 5 -24.58 -34.15 9.40
C LYS A 5 -23.10 -34.30 9.81
N LYS A 6 -22.50 -33.22 10.32
CA LYS A 6 -21.13 -33.13 10.85
C LYS A 6 -20.84 -34.05 12.06
N LYS A 7 -21.90 -34.57 12.69
CA LYS A 7 -21.90 -35.70 13.63
C LYS A 7 -23.03 -36.65 13.22
N LYS A 8 -22.75 -37.95 13.03
CA LYS A 8 -23.80 -38.97 12.90
C LYS A 8 -24.74 -38.83 14.12
N GLY A 9 -26.04 -38.69 13.88
CA GLY A 9 -27.05 -38.59 14.95
C GLY A 9 -27.36 -37.20 15.51
N ASN A 10 -26.71 -36.10 15.08
CA ASN A 10 -27.03 -34.76 15.62
C ASN A 10 -28.43 -34.27 15.20
N ILE A 11 -29.41 -34.11 16.10
CA ILE A 11 -30.71 -33.48 15.79
C ILE A 11 -30.65 -32.01 16.20
N GLY A 12 -30.32 -31.13 15.24
CA GLY A 12 -30.27 -29.69 15.47
C GLY A 12 -31.66 -29.07 15.41
N VAL A 13 -32.17 -28.59 16.54
CA VAL A 13 -33.47 -27.90 16.69
C VAL A 13 -33.35 -26.38 16.81
N GLY A 14 -32.12 -25.84 16.83
CA GLY A 14 -31.87 -24.40 16.89
C GLY A 14 -32.07 -23.68 15.57
N GLU A 15 -32.00 -22.35 15.64
CA GLU A 15 -32.06 -21.42 14.52
C GLU A 15 -30.74 -21.36 13.73
N ARG A 16 -29.60 -21.57 14.41
CA ARG A 16 -28.26 -21.53 13.80
C ARG A 16 -27.51 -22.86 13.96
N GLU A 17 -27.92 -23.85 13.17
CA GLU A 17 -27.41 -25.23 13.20
C GLU A 17 -26.38 -25.55 12.11
N GLY A 18 -25.90 -24.54 11.37
CA GLY A 18 -24.86 -24.72 10.35
C GLY A 18 -25.27 -25.61 9.17
N ARG A 19 -26.58 -25.67 8.88
CA ARG A 19 -27.15 -26.41 7.74
C ARG A 19 -26.68 -25.77 6.43
N VAL A 20 -26.20 -26.57 5.48
CA VAL A 20 -25.75 -26.10 4.15
C VAL A 20 -26.54 -26.85 3.09
N TYR A 21 -27.18 -26.11 2.18
CA TYR A 21 -28.03 -26.68 1.13
C TYR A 21 -27.20 -27.24 -0.04
N SER A 22 -26.26 -26.46 -0.56
CA SER A 22 -25.42 -26.83 -1.70
C SER A 22 -24.20 -27.63 -1.26
N GLU A 23 -24.03 -28.83 -1.82
CA GLU A 23 -22.86 -29.66 -1.55
C GLU A 23 -21.56 -29.02 -2.07
N MET A 24 -21.64 -28.24 -3.16
CA MET A 24 -20.50 -27.49 -3.68
C MET A 24 -20.03 -26.42 -2.67
N VAL A 25 -20.97 -25.69 -2.06
CA VAL A 25 -20.67 -24.70 -1.02
C VAL A 25 -20.09 -25.38 0.22
N LYS A 26 -20.62 -26.53 0.60
CA LYS A 26 -20.10 -27.31 1.74
C LYS A 26 -18.66 -27.77 1.50
N ARG A 27 -18.39 -28.32 0.30
CA ARG A 27 -17.06 -28.84 -0.07
C ARG A 27 -16.01 -27.75 -0.16
N ARG A 28 -16.31 -26.62 -0.83
CA ARG A 28 -15.35 -25.51 -0.95
C ARG A 28 -14.97 -24.88 0.40
N HIS A 29 -15.82 -25.02 1.41
CA HIS A 29 -15.59 -24.53 2.77
C HIS A 29 -15.16 -25.64 3.76
N TYR A 30 -14.73 -26.80 3.26
CA TYR A 30 -14.29 -27.93 4.09
C TYR A 30 -15.30 -28.33 5.18
N SER A 31 -16.60 -28.16 4.92
CA SER A 31 -17.69 -28.38 5.90
C SER A 31 -17.60 -27.52 7.19
N LEU A 32 -16.92 -26.38 7.14
CA LEU A 32 -16.80 -25.41 8.24
C LEU A 32 -17.85 -24.30 8.12
N SER A 33 -19.10 -24.59 8.51
CA SER A 33 -20.25 -23.69 8.28
C SER A 33 -20.67 -22.79 9.47
N HIS A 34 -19.99 -22.86 10.61
CA HIS A 34 -20.40 -22.15 11.83
C HIS A 34 -19.69 -20.80 12.07
N GLY A 35 -18.73 -20.45 11.21
CA GLY A 35 -17.85 -19.30 11.38
C GLY A 35 -16.89 -19.43 12.58
N ILE A 36 -16.34 -18.30 12.98
CA ILE A 36 -15.47 -18.14 14.16
C ILE A 36 -16.18 -17.32 15.25
N GLY A 37 -15.74 -17.48 16.49
CA GLY A 37 -16.20 -16.67 17.61
C GLY A 37 -17.58 -16.98 18.17
N ARG A 38 -18.01 -16.10 19.06
CA ARG A 38 -19.32 -16.08 19.73
C ARG A 38 -19.95 -14.70 19.57
N SER A 39 -21.20 -14.54 20.01
CA SER A 39 -21.97 -13.32 19.79
C SER A 39 -21.34 -12.05 20.37
N GLY A 40 -20.54 -12.15 21.44
CA GLY A 40 -19.89 -11.01 22.09
C GLY A 40 -18.37 -11.06 22.08
N ASP A 41 -17.75 -12.00 21.36
CA ASP A 41 -16.30 -12.07 21.21
C ASP A 41 -15.94 -12.95 19.99
N VAL A 42 -15.33 -12.34 18.98
CA VAL A 42 -14.95 -13.05 17.74
C VAL A 42 -13.82 -14.06 17.95
N ASN A 43 -13.03 -13.93 19.01
CA ASN A 43 -11.94 -14.85 19.33
C ASN A 43 -12.33 -15.95 20.33
N ALA A 44 -13.55 -15.90 20.90
CA ALA A 44 -14.01 -16.89 21.85
C ALA A 44 -14.24 -18.28 21.22
N ILE A 45 -13.94 -19.34 21.97
CA ILE A 45 -14.17 -20.72 21.56
C ILE A 45 -15.66 -20.97 21.34
N GLN A 46 -16.02 -21.48 20.16
CA GLN A 46 -17.41 -21.80 19.80
C GLN A 46 -17.74 -23.25 20.19
N PRO A 47 -18.59 -23.50 21.22
CA PRO A 47 -18.91 -24.85 21.67
C PRO A 47 -19.59 -25.70 20.59
N LYS A 48 -20.38 -25.08 19.69
CA LYS A 48 -21.00 -25.78 18.54
C LYS A 48 -20.01 -26.08 17.40
N ALA A 49 -18.80 -25.53 17.43
CA ALA A 49 -17.86 -25.56 16.32
C ALA A 49 -16.40 -25.62 16.79
N ALA A 50 -16.08 -26.66 17.58
CA ALA A 50 -14.72 -26.90 18.07
C ALA A 50 -13.67 -26.92 16.94
N GLY A 51 -13.97 -27.56 15.80
CA GLY A 51 -13.06 -27.59 14.65
C GLY A 51 -12.80 -26.22 14.02
N SER A 52 -13.83 -25.38 13.89
CA SER A 52 -13.68 -23.99 13.42
C SER A 52 -12.88 -23.14 14.41
N SER A 53 -13.12 -23.34 15.71
CA SER A 53 -12.40 -22.64 16.79
C SER A 53 -10.91 -23.01 16.80
N LEU A 54 -10.60 -24.31 16.63
CA LEU A 54 -9.23 -24.79 16.53
C LEU A 54 -8.55 -24.25 15.28
N GLY A 55 -9.22 -24.31 14.12
CA GLY A 55 -8.71 -23.75 12.86
C GLY A 55 -8.35 -22.27 13.01
N ASN A 56 -9.25 -21.45 13.57
CA ASN A 56 -8.97 -20.04 13.83
C ASN A 56 -7.76 -19.82 14.75
N LYS A 57 -7.70 -20.55 15.87
CA LYS A 57 -6.60 -20.44 16.83
C LYS A 57 -5.26 -20.82 16.20
N LEU A 58 -5.22 -21.92 15.45
CA LEU A 58 -4.01 -22.35 14.74
C LEU A 58 -3.60 -21.35 13.66
N SER A 59 -4.56 -20.75 12.94
CA SER A 59 -4.29 -19.72 11.93
C SER A 59 -3.58 -18.51 12.58
N ASN A 60 -4.13 -18.01 13.68
CA ASN A 60 -3.56 -16.89 14.44
C ASN A 60 -2.16 -17.23 14.99
N GLU A 61 -1.97 -18.42 15.56
CA GLU A 61 -0.67 -18.85 16.10
C GLU A 61 0.37 -19.09 15.02
N LEU A 62 0.01 -19.61 13.84
CA LEU A 62 0.95 -19.76 12.73
C LEU A 62 1.44 -18.40 12.23
N VAL A 63 0.53 -17.44 12.03
CA VAL A 63 0.90 -16.06 11.66
C VAL A 63 1.78 -15.45 12.75
N LYS A 64 1.40 -15.58 14.03
CA LYS A 64 2.20 -15.09 15.15
C LYS A 64 3.61 -15.69 15.17
N ASN A 65 3.73 -17.01 14.99
CA ASN A 65 5.02 -17.69 14.98
C ASN A 65 5.90 -17.20 13.82
N LEU A 66 5.31 -17.11 12.62
CA LEU A 66 6.01 -16.59 11.44
C LEU A 66 6.52 -15.17 11.65
N LEU A 67 5.66 -14.28 12.17
CA LEU A 67 6.04 -12.88 12.36
C LEU A 67 7.03 -12.66 13.51
N LYS A 68 7.11 -13.59 14.47
CA LYS A 68 8.11 -13.53 15.55
C LYS A 68 9.55 -13.70 15.06
N GLU A 69 9.76 -14.29 13.88
CA GLU A 69 11.08 -14.36 13.27
C GLU A 69 11.62 -12.95 12.96
N ASP A 70 10.75 -12.04 12.49
CA ASP A 70 11.13 -10.67 12.11
C ASP A 70 10.91 -9.66 13.25
N ILE A 71 9.87 -9.88 14.07
CA ILE A 71 9.46 -9.01 15.17
C ILE A 71 9.25 -9.88 16.42
N PRO A 72 10.32 -10.21 17.16
CA PRO A 72 10.26 -11.11 18.32
C PRO A 72 9.31 -10.65 19.43
N THR A 73 9.02 -9.35 19.48
CA THR A 73 8.13 -8.71 20.46
C THR A 73 6.64 -8.83 20.10
N ILE A 74 6.25 -9.50 19.02
CA ILE A 74 4.83 -9.77 18.75
C ILE A 74 4.22 -10.63 19.84
N GLU A 75 3.12 -10.14 20.42
CA GLU A 75 2.44 -10.78 21.53
C GLU A 75 1.10 -11.38 21.09
N GLY A 76 0.28 -10.61 20.40
CA GLY A 76 -1.06 -11.01 20.00
C GLY A 76 -1.25 -10.90 18.49
N VAL A 77 -1.99 -11.83 17.92
CA VAL A 77 -2.38 -11.83 16.51
C VAL A 77 -3.84 -12.28 16.42
N ILE A 78 -4.62 -11.57 15.62
CA ILE A 78 -5.98 -11.97 15.24
C ILE A 78 -6.20 -11.72 13.75
N ILE A 79 -6.69 -12.74 13.05
CA ILE A 79 -7.15 -12.63 11.66
C ILE A 79 -8.64 -12.30 11.67
N LEU A 80 -9.03 -11.28 10.93
CA LEU A 80 -10.40 -10.79 10.84
C LEU A 80 -10.86 -10.74 9.37
N PRO A 81 -12.09 -11.18 9.05
CA PRO A 81 -12.60 -11.23 7.67
C PRO A 81 -13.18 -9.87 7.24
N PHE A 82 -12.42 -8.81 7.41
CA PHE A 82 -12.76 -7.48 6.91
C PHE A 82 -11.49 -6.67 6.63
N ALA A 83 -11.62 -5.57 5.90
CA ALA A 83 -10.48 -4.72 5.56
C ALA A 83 -9.93 -3.95 6.78
N THR A 84 -8.60 -3.89 6.88
CA THR A 84 -7.74 -3.19 7.85
C THR A 84 -8.42 -2.06 8.63
N GLY A 85 -9.03 -1.11 7.93
CA GLY A 85 -9.51 0.12 8.52
C GLY A 85 -10.61 0.00 9.60
N MET A 86 -11.39 -1.08 9.60
CA MET A 86 -12.51 -1.26 10.55
C MET A 86 -12.05 -1.72 11.96
N ALA A 87 -10.77 -2.03 12.13
CA ALA A 87 -10.23 -2.57 13.39
C ALA A 87 -9.89 -1.50 14.45
N ILE A 88 -10.24 -0.22 14.24
CA ILE A 88 -9.65 0.90 14.99
C ILE A 88 -10.70 1.61 15.86
N GLN A 89 -11.50 0.91 16.65
CA GLN A 89 -12.39 1.59 17.60
C GLN A 89 -12.44 0.82 18.91
N TYR A 90 -11.86 1.39 19.98
CA TYR A 90 -11.89 0.80 21.33
C TYR A 90 -11.98 1.81 22.48
N LYS A 91 -11.88 3.13 22.21
CA LYS A 91 -12.16 4.18 23.22
C LYS A 91 -13.44 4.93 22.86
N PRO A 92 -14.51 4.84 23.68
CA PRO A 92 -15.77 5.54 23.41
C PRO A 92 -15.68 7.08 23.48
N LYS A 93 -14.72 7.62 24.24
CA LYS A 93 -14.58 9.08 24.45
C LYS A 93 -13.72 9.78 23.41
N ALA A 94 -12.73 9.08 22.85
CA ALA A 94 -11.77 9.68 21.94
C ALA A 94 -12.40 9.84 20.56
N LYS A 95 -12.32 11.05 19.99
CA LYS A 95 -12.97 11.38 18.72
C LYS A 95 -12.00 11.68 17.60
N TYR A 96 -10.73 11.95 17.92
CA TYR A 96 -9.76 12.41 16.94
C TYR A 96 -8.74 11.35 16.60
N VAL A 97 -8.29 11.34 15.35
CA VAL A 97 -7.15 10.52 14.89
C VAL A 97 -6.16 11.44 14.19
N ILE A 98 -4.89 11.36 14.59
CA ILE A 98 -3.80 12.02 13.86
C ILE A 98 -3.34 11.08 12.75
N TRP A 99 -3.30 11.57 11.51
CA TRP A 99 -3.01 10.73 10.35
C TRP A 99 -2.09 11.44 9.36
N PRO A 100 -0.80 11.03 9.28
CA PRO A 100 0.09 11.40 8.19
C PRO A 100 -0.51 11.01 6.85
N ARG A 101 -0.71 12.01 5.99
CA ARG A 101 -1.48 11.89 4.75
C ARG A 101 -0.93 10.76 3.87
N ILE A 102 -1.83 9.92 3.40
CA ILE A 102 -1.61 9.01 2.28
C ILE A 102 -2.87 8.96 1.43
N ASP A 103 -2.74 9.12 0.13
CA ASP A 103 -3.90 9.22 -0.77
C ASP A 103 -4.45 7.83 -1.13
N GLN A 104 -4.94 7.12 -0.11
CA GLN A 104 -5.55 5.79 -0.20
C GLN A 104 -6.96 5.85 0.42
N LYS A 105 -7.99 5.62 -0.39
CA LYS A 105 -9.39 5.84 0.02
C LYS A 105 -9.84 4.94 1.17
N THR A 106 -9.37 3.70 1.25
CA THR A 106 -9.86 2.71 2.23
C THR A 106 -9.53 3.11 3.67
N CYS A 107 -8.28 3.50 3.95
CA CYS A 107 -7.88 3.88 5.30
C CYS A 107 -8.56 5.18 5.76
N LEU A 108 -8.74 6.15 4.86
CA LEU A 108 -9.50 7.36 5.19
C LEU A 108 -10.97 7.03 5.43
N LYS A 109 -11.61 6.30 4.51
CA LYS A 109 -13.02 5.92 4.62
C LYS A 109 -13.30 5.11 5.87
N SER A 110 -12.37 4.30 6.35
CA SER A 110 -12.60 3.51 7.55
C SER A 110 -12.61 4.35 8.82
N MET A 111 -11.73 5.34 8.92
CA MET A 111 -11.76 6.29 10.03
C MET A 111 -13.06 7.09 10.02
N LEU A 112 -13.49 7.55 8.84
CA LEU A 112 -14.75 8.28 8.68
C LEU A 112 -15.98 7.40 8.97
N THR A 113 -15.95 6.13 8.56
CA THR A 113 -17.02 5.15 8.87
C THR A 113 -17.13 4.90 10.37
N ALA A 114 -16.00 4.97 11.10
CA ALA A 114 -15.97 4.89 12.55
C ALA A 114 -16.36 6.21 13.25
N GLU A 115 -16.85 7.20 12.49
CA GLU A 115 -17.27 8.53 12.97
C GLU A 115 -16.14 9.30 13.69
N LEU A 116 -14.90 9.08 13.25
CA LEU A 116 -13.72 9.75 13.79
C LEU A 116 -13.42 11.05 13.04
N ASN A 117 -13.02 12.07 13.78
CA ASN A 117 -12.49 13.32 13.27
C ASN A 117 -11.02 13.12 12.86
N VAL A 118 -10.78 13.01 11.56
CA VAL A 118 -9.43 12.77 11.01
C VAL A 118 -8.67 14.09 10.90
N ILE A 119 -7.58 14.21 11.65
CA ILE A 119 -6.62 15.31 11.58
C ILE A 119 -5.51 14.89 10.62
N VAL A 120 -5.65 15.35 9.38
CA VAL A 120 -4.69 15.10 8.31
C VAL A 120 -3.41 15.90 8.58
N ILE A 121 -2.27 15.21 8.58
CA ILE A 121 -0.95 15.83 8.65
C ILE A 121 -0.33 15.76 7.26
N ASP A 122 -0.15 16.93 6.64
CA ASP A 122 0.57 17.02 5.37
C ASP A 122 2.05 16.63 5.56
N ASN A 123 2.58 15.95 4.55
CA ASN A 123 3.94 15.45 4.51
C ASN A 123 4.92 16.58 4.12
N ILE A 124 6.22 16.33 4.27
CA ILE A 124 7.31 17.22 3.83
C ILE A 124 7.97 16.63 2.58
N LEU A 125 8.20 17.47 1.57
CA LEU A 125 8.98 17.11 0.40
C LEU A 125 10.48 17.25 0.71
N ASN A 126 11.23 16.15 0.61
CA ASN A 126 12.68 16.09 0.82
C ASN A 126 13.33 15.51 -0.45
N GLY A 127 13.83 16.39 -1.33
CA GLY A 127 14.21 15.98 -2.68
C GLY A 127 12.98 15.46 -3.44
N ASP A 128 13.05 14.23 -3.94
CA ASP A 128 11.91 13.56 -4.60
C ASP A 128 11.00 12.80 -3.62
N GLU A 129 11.41 12.64 -2.37
CA GLU A 129 10.69 11.83 -1.39
C GLU A 129 9.67 12.65 -0.61
N VAL A 130 8.49 12.05 -0.38
CA VAL A 130 7.44 12.62 0.47
C VAL A 130 7.47 11.91 1.83
N THR A 131 7.85 12.64 2.88
CA THR A 131 8.22 12.10 4.19
C THR A 131 7.33 12.62 5.33
N THR A 132 7.34 11.93 6.48
CA THR A 132 6.56 12.32 7.66
C THR A 132 6.92 13.71 8.19
N ASN A 133 5.91 14.55 8.46
CA ASN A 133 6.08 15.80 9.18
C ASN A 133 5.95 15.61 10.71
N LEU A 134 7.05 15.24 11.37
CA LEU A 134 7.07 14.99 12.82
C LEU A 134 6.72 16.23 13.65
N GLU A 135 7.13 17.42 13.19
CA GLU A 135 6.88 18.68 13.88
C GLU A 135 5.39 19.04 13.82
N SER A 136 4.74 18.85 12.68
CA SER A 136 3.29 19.06 12.52
C SER A 136 2.47 18.08 13.39
N ILE A 137 2.90 16.81 13.50
CA ILE A 137 2.28 15.85 14.45
C ILE A 137 2.32 16.42 15.87
N LYS A 138 3.50 16.82 16.36
CA LYS A 138 3.67 17.37 17.73
C LYS A 138 2.87 18.65 17.92
N SER A 139 2.95 19.56 16.95
CA SER A 139 2.21 20.84 16.96
C SER A 139 0.71 20.61 17.09
N LYS A 140 0.13 19.67 16.31
CA LYS A 140 -1.29 19.33 16.42
C LYS A 140 -1.64 18.70 17.75
N LEU A 141 -0.82 17.79 18.28
CA LEU A 141 -1.06 17.21 19.60
C LEU A 141 -1.08 18.28 20.71
N ASN A 142 -0.20 19.29 20.62
CA ASN A 142 -0.16 20.41 21.57
C ASN A 142 -1.38 21.34 21.53
N THR A 143 -2.23 21.24 20.51
CA THR A 143 -3.49 22.02 20.47
C THR A 143 -4.60 21.46 21.34
N PHE A 144 -4.44 20.23 21.85
CA PHE A 144 -5.41 19.57 22.72
C PHE A 144 -5.07 19.82 24.19
N GLU A 145 -6.08 20.15 24.99
CA GLU A 145 -5.93 20.24 26.45
C GLU A 145 -5.62 18.87 27.07
N ASN A 146 -6.30 17.81 26.60
CA ASN A 146 -6.15 16.44 27.09
C ASN A 146 -5.91 15.44 25.94
N PRO A 147 -4.73 15.44 25.29
CA PRO A 147 -4.44 14.59 24.13
C PRO A 147 -4.71 13.10 24.38
N LYS A 148 -4.42 12.61 25.58
CA LYS A 148 -4.62 11.20 25.99
C LYS A 148 -6.10 10.75 25.94
N GLU A 149 -7.02 11.66 26.23
CA GLU A 149 -8.46 11.39 26.26
C GLU A 149 -9.12 11.69 24.92
N ASP A 150 -8.69 12.75 24.24
CA ASP A 150 -9.31 13.25 23.01
C ASP A 150 -8.83 12.48 21.76
N ILE A 151 -7.56 12.08 21.73
CA ILE A 151 -6.94 11.37 20.61
C ILE A 151 -7.09 9.86 20.80
N LEU A 152 -7.72 9.21 19.82
CA LEU A 152 -7.88 7.77 19.79
C LEU A 152 -6.55 7.09 19.53
N CYS A 153 -5.84 7.53 18.49
CA CYS A 153 -4.51 7.08 18.14
C CYS A 153 -3.85 7.99 17.10
N VAL A 154 -2.56 7.78 16.89
CA VAL A 154 -1.88 8.14 15.64
C VAL A 154 -1.92 6.94 14.71
N ILE A 155 -2.35 7.13 13.46
CA ILE A 155 -2.31 6.09 12.42
C ILE A 155 -1.23 6.46 11.41
N SER A 156 -0.05 5.84 11.54
CA SER A 156 1.01 5.98 10.53
C SER A 156 0.91 4.88 9.47
N THR A 157 1.56 5.07 8.33
CA THR A 157 1.57 4.13 7.21
C THR A 157 3.00 3.77 6.80
N THR A 158 3.28 2.47 6.73
CA THR A 158 4.57 1.96 6.22
C THR A 158 4.50 1.71 4.72
N SER A 159 3.69 0.74 4.31
CA SER A 159 3.57 0.34 2.91
C SER A 159 2.72 1.35 2.13
N CYS A 160 3.34 2.14 1.26
CA CYS A 160 2.71 3.20 0.46
C CYS A 160 3.23 3.23 -0.99
N PHE A 161 2.61 4.08 -1.83
CA PHE A 161 3.08 4.32 -3.19
C PHE A 161 4.12 5.43 -3.19
N ALA A 162 5.21 5.25 -3.94
CA ALA A 162 6.17 6.32 -4.22
C ALA A 162 5.45 7.50 -4.91
N PRO A 163 5.88 8.76 -4.70
CA PRO A 163 7.10 9.20 -4.01
C PRO A 163 7.04 9.21 -2.48
N ARG A 164 5.88 8.86 -1.88
CA ARG A 164 5.79 8.73 -0.42
C ARG A 164 6.60 7.54 0.06
N ILE A 165 7.36 7.74 1.12
CA ILE A 165 8.10 6.68 1.81
C ILE A 165 7.36 6.23 3.09
N PRO A 166 7.72 5.07 3.66
CA PRO A 166 7.21 4.67 4.98
C PRO A 166 7.38 5.78 6.01
N ASP A 167 6.37 5.95 6.87
CA ASP A 167 6.47 6.91 7.95
C ASP A 167 7.62 6.57 8.91
N ASN A 168 8.15 7.58 9.60
CA ASN A 168 9.14 7.36 10.66
C ASN A 168 8.49 6.76 11.92
N ILE A 169 8.21 5.44 11.86
CA ILE A 169 7.49 4.68 12.90
C ILE A 169 8.15 4.82 14.28
N LYS A 170 9.48 4.83 14.32
CA LYS A 170 10.25 4.95 15.57
C LYS A 170 10.00 6.29 16.25
N GLU A 171 10.13 7.40 15.51
CA GLU A 171 9.96 8.74 16.09
C GLU A 171 8.48 9.04 16.39
N ILE A 172 7.54 8.59 15.54
CA ILE A 172 6.09 8.66 15.86
C ILE A 172 5.80 7.87 17.13
N GLY A 173 6.36 6.68 17.28
CA GLY A 173 6.19 5.85 18.48
C GLY A 173 6.67 6.54 19.76
N LYS A 174 7.81 7.27 19.70
CA LYS A 174 8.30 8.08 20.83
C LYS A 174 7.34 9.20 21.18
N ILE A 175 6.82 9.93 20.18
CA ILE A 175 5.79 10.96 20.38
C ILE A 175 4.56 10.33 21.03
N CYS A 176 4.11 9.19 20.53
CA CYS A 176 2.95 8.51 21.07
C CYS A 176 3.13 8.12 22.55
N CYS A 177 4.32 7.62 22.92
CA CYS A 177 4.67 7.34 24.31
C CYS A 177 4.68 8.60 25.18
N GLU A 178 5.27 9.70 24.70
CA GLU A 178 5.34 10.99 25.40
C GLU A 178 3.95 11.53 25.76
N TYR A 179 3.02 11.52 24.80
CA TYR A 179 1.65 11.98 24.99
C TYR A 179 0.71 10.90 25.57
N GLN A 180 1.22 9.70 25.86
CA GLN A 180 0.44 8.53 26.29
C GLN A 180 -0.73 8.21 25.35
N ILE A 181 -0.52 8.44 24.05
CA ILE A 181 -1.48 8.14 23.00
C ILE A 181 -1.13 6.81 22.31
N PRO A 182 -2.14 6.05 21.89
CA PRO A 182 -1.96 4.81 21.15
C PRO A 182 -1.38 5.04 19.75
N HIS A 183 -0.54 4.11 19.29
CA HIS A 183 0.03 4.11 17.94
C HIS A 183 -0.44 2.88 17.18
N VAL A 184 -0.98 3.10 15.98
CA VAL A 184 -1.42 2.05 15.07
C VAL A 184 -0.70 2.25 13.74
N VAL A 185 -0.14 1.17 13.19
CA VAL A 185 0.53 1.20 11.89
C VAL A 185 -0.32 0.48 10.85
N ASN A 186 -0.76 1.26 9.86
CA ASN A 186 -1.28 0.74 8.62
C ASN A 186 -0.14 0.07 7.84
N ASN A 187 -0.02 -1.25 7.99
CA ASN A 187 1.01 -2.08 7.38
C ASN A 187 0.44 -2.97 6.25
N ALA A 188 -0.50 -2.42 5.47
CA ALA A 188 -1.34 -3.13 4.51
C ALA A 188 -0.60 -4.22 3.70
N TYR A 189 0.56 -3.91 3.15
CA TYR A 189 1.37 -4.85 2.36
C TYR A 189 2.85 -4.84 2.76
N GLY A 190 3.13 -4.55 4.03
CA GLY A 190 4.50 -4.39 4.52
C GLY A 190 5.14 -5.67 5.07
N LEU A 191 4.41 -6.78 5.24
CA LEU A 191 5.01 -8.03 5.76
C LEU A 191 5.97 -8.68 4.76
N GLN A 192 5.78 -8.42 3.46
CA GLN A 192 6.68 -8.91 2.42
C GLN A 192 8.03 -8.16 2.40
N SER A 193 8.14 -7.00 3.05
CA SER A 193 9.33 -6.14 3.03
C SER A 193 10.11 -6.22 4.34
N LEU A 194 11.29 -6.84 4.30
CA LEU A 194 12.17 -6.94 5.47
C LEU A 194 12.61 -5.58 6.01
N SER A 195 12.85 -4.59 5.13
CA SER A 195 13.23 -3.24 5.55
C SER A 195 12.11 -2.54 6.33
N ILE A 196 10.85 -2.71 5.93
CA ILE A 196 9.69 -2.21 6.68
C ILE A 196 9.62 -2.91 8.05
N LEU A 197 9.71 -4.24 8.09
CA LEU A 197 9.61 -5.00 9.34
C LEU A 197 10.72 -4.64 10.35
N GLN A 198 11.93 -4.35 9.87
CA GLN A 198 13.03 -3.88 10.70
C GLN A 198 12.77 -2.52 11.35
N SER A 199 11.95 -1.66 10.74
CA SER A 199 11.59 -0.35 11.29
C SER A 199 10.52 -0.42 12.40
N ILE A 200 9.80 -1.54 12.50
CA ILE A 200 8.70 -1.72 13.44
C ILE A 200 9.21 -2.45 14.69
N ARG A 201 8.97 -1.88 15.88
CA ARG A 201 9.46 -2.46 17.15
C ARG A 201 8.46 -2.48 18.32
N THR A 202 7.49 -1.57 18.36
CA THR A 202 6.78 -1.28 19.63
C THR A 202 5.29 -0.91 19.46
N THR A 203 4.70 -1.21 18.30
CA THR A 203 3.39 -0.64 17.91
C THR A 203 2.49 -1.66 17.21
N SER A 204 1.18 -1.47 17.28
CA SER A 204 0.24 -2.39 16.66
C SER A 204 0.30 -2.32 15.13
N LEU A 205 0.11 -3.47 14.46
CA LEU A 205 0.18 -3.59 13.00
C LEU A 205 -1.13 -4.07 12.43
N ASN A 206 -1.45 -3.60 11.23
CA ASN A 206 -2.66 -4.04 10.53
C ASN A 206 -2.41 -4.44 9.05
N PRO A 207 -1.77 -5.59 8.80
CA PRO A 207 -1.53 -6.06 7.43
C PRO A 207 -2.76 -6.73 6.79
N ASN A 208 -2.85 -6.69 5.46
CA ASN A 208 -3.85 -7.42 4.68
C ASN A 208 -3.43 -8.88 4.46
N THR A 209 -4.39 -9.80 4.41
CA THR A 209 -4.07 -11.20 4.12
C THR A 209 -3.66 -11.39 2.66
N ASP A 210 -4.43 -10.84 1.71
CA ASP A 210 -4.22 -11.03 0.28
C ASP A 210 -2.86 -10.50 -0.19
N LYS A 211 -2.50 -9.29 0.24
CA LYS A 211 -1.27 -8.62 -0.20
C LYS A 211 0.01 -9.22 0.36
N ASN A 212 -0.08 -9.99 1.44
CA ASN A 212 1.11 -10.54 2.12
C ASN A 212 1.19 -12.07 2.02
N PHE A 213 0.07 -12.77 1.86
CA PHE A 213 0.02 -14.24 1.88
C PHE A 213 -0.53 -14.85 0.58
N MET A 214 -0.73 -14.07 -0.47
CA MET A 214 -1.20 -14.58 -1.78
C MET A 214 -2.53 -15.36 -1.69
N VAL A 215 -3.42 -14.89 -0.82
CA VAL A 215 -4.77 -15.44 -0.63
C VAL A 215 -5.82 -14.49 -1.23
N PRO A 216 -7.09 -14.93 -1.40
CA PRO A 216 -8.16 -14.04 -1.84
C PRO A 216 -8.32 -12.79 -0.96
N VAL A 217 -8.77 -11.70 -1.57
CA VAL A 217 -9.11 -10.44 -0.88
C VAL A 217 -10.22 -10.70 0.13
N GLY A 218 -10.10 -10.11 1.32
CA GLY A 218 -11.18 -10.10 2.31
C GLY A 218 -10.73 -10.21 3.76
N GLY A 219 -9.46 -10.52 4.02
CA GLY A 219 -8.91 -10.61 5.37
C GLY A 219 -7.95 -9.47 5.72
N SER A 220 -7.93 -9.14 7.01
CA SER A 220 -6.86 -8.39 7.64
C SER A 220 -6.34 -9.14 8.86
N ILE A 221 -5.13 -8.80 9.26
CA ILE A 221 -4.49 -9.28 10.47
C ILE A 221 -4.33 -8.05 11.36
N VAL A 222 -4.57 -8.22 12.65
CA VAL A 222 -4.21 -7.23 13.66
C VAL A 222 -3.19 -7.85 14.59
N CYS A 223 -2.04 -7.23 14.71
CA CYS A 223 -0.98 -7.66 15.62
C CYS A 223 -0.82 -6.64 16.75
N SER A 224 -0.69 -7.13 17.98
CA SER A 224 -0.12 -6.36 19.08
C SER A 224 1.34 -6.70 19.27
N ILE A 225 2.15 -5.67 19.50
CA ILE A 225 3.56 -5.81 19.84
C ILE A 225 3.73 -5.42 21.29
N GLN A 226 4.32 -6.31 22.08
CA GLN A 226 4.59 -6.07 23.49
C GLN A 226 5.42 -4.79 23.63
N ASN A 227 4.96 -3.90 24.51
CA ASN A 227 5.69 -2.69 24.86
C ASN A 227 5.69 -2.57 26.39
N PRO A 228 6.86 -2.77 27.05
CA PRO A 228 6.93 -2.74 28.51
C PRO A 228 6.55 -1.37 29.10
N ASN A 229 6.64 -0.31 28.29
CA ASN A 229 6.28 1.05 28.69
C ASN A 229 4.83 1.42 28.31
N ASN A 230 4.07 0.50 27.69
CA ASN A 230 2.71 0.78 27.23
C ASN A 230 1.79 -0.43 27.44
N SER A 231 1.12 -0.47 28.59
CA SER A 231 0.17 -1.54 28.96
C SER A 231 -0.99 -1.70 27.98
N PHE A 232 -1.32 -0.67 27.19
CA PHE A 232 -2.37 -0.73 26.18
C PHE A 232 -2.11 -1.80 25.11
N ALA A 233 -0.85 -2.00 24.72
CA ALA A 233 -0.52 -2.98 23.69
C ALA A 233 -0.88 -4.41 24.10
N ASN A 234 -0.86 -4.71 25.41
CA ASN A 234 -1.03 -6.06 25.93
C ASN A 234 -2.52 -6.49 25.99
N SER A 235 -3.46 -5.55 26.14
CA SER A 235 -4.93 -5.83 26.10
C SER A 235 -5.56 -5.59 24.73
N PHE A 236 -4.83 -4.99 23.79
CA PHE A 236 -5.40 -4.51 22.53
C PHE A 236 -6.18 -5.58 21.74
N ILE A 237 -5.64 -6.79 21.62
CA ILE A 237 -6.29 -7.87 20.86
C ILE A 237 -7.55 -8.37 21.54
N SER A 238 -7.56 -8.49 22.87
CA SER A 238 -8.77 -8.90 23.61
C SER A 238 -9.85 -7.83 23.56
N ASP A 239 -9.45 -6.56 23.68
CA ASP A 239 -10.39 -5.44 23.60
C ASP A 239 -11.01 -5.39 22.20
N LEU A 240 -10.19 -5.47 21.15
CA LEU A 240 -10.65 -5.53 19.77
C LEU A 240 -11.58 -6.72 19.50
N SER A 241 -11.25 -7.90 20.00
CA SER A 241 -12.05 -9.10 19.73
C SER A 241 -13.43 -9.03 20.36
N SER A 242 -13.54 -8.40 21.54
CA SER A 242 -14.80 -8.20 22.25
C SER A 242 -15.73 -7.17 21.60
N ILE A 243 -15.16 -6.21 20.86
CA ILE A 243 -15.92 -5.14 20.20
C ILE A 243 -16.57 -5.63 18.90
N TYR A 244 -16.01 -6.67 18.28
CA TYR A 244 -16.60 -7.23 17.07
C TYR A 244 -18.01 -7.81 17.34
N PRO A 245 -19.06 -7.27 16.69
CA PRO A 245 -20.43 -7.69 16.98
C PRO A 245 -20.75 -9.01 16.27
N GLY A 246 -20.81 -10.09 17.03
CA GLY A 246 -21.27 -11.37 16.53
C GLY A 246 -20.17 -12.34 16.11
N ARG A 247 -20.54 -13.29 15.24
CA ARG A 247 -19.62 -14.27 14.66
C ARG A 247 -19.10 -13.75 13.33
N ALA A 248 -17.87 -14.12 12.99
CA ALA A 248 -17.29 -13.79 11.71
C ALA A 248 -17.13 -15.03 10.82
N ASP A 249 -16.90 -14.80 9.54
CA ASP A 249 -16.58 -15.87 8.59
C ASP A 249 -15.19 -16.48 8.86
N ILE A 250 -15.01 -17.76 8.52
CA ILE A 250 -13.76 -18.50 8.73
C ILE A 250 -12.85 -18.52 7.49
N SER A 251 -13.32 -18.10 6.30
CA SER A 251 -12.55 -18.29 5.07
C SER A 251 -11.19 -17.59 5.13
N SER A 252 -11.10 -16.33 5.57
CA SER A 252 -9.81 -15.63 5.62
C SER A 252 -8.78 -16.29 6.56
N PRO A 253 -9.12 -16.64 7.82
CA PRO A 253 -8.23 -17.46 8.66
C PRO A 253 -7.83 -18.78 7.99
N LEU A 254 -8.79 -19.48 7.39
CA LEU A 254 -8.55 -20.80 6.79
C LEU A 254 -7.65 -20.72 5.55
N ASP A 255 -7.83 -19.73 4.69
CA ASP A 255 -6.99 -19.52 3.50
C ASP A 255 -5.54 -19.26 3.92
N VAL A 256 -5.32 -18.40 4.93
CA VAL A 256 -3.98 -18.15 5.48
C VAL A 256 -3.40 -19.43 6.10
N PHE A 257 -4.20 -20.19 6.84
CA PHE A 257 -3.75 -21.45 7.45
C PHE A 257 -3.31 -22.48 6.41
N ILE A 258 -4.13 -22.72 5.38
CA ILE A 258 -3.80 -23.67 4.30
C ILE A 258 -2.55 -23.19 3.56
N THR A 259 -2.46 -21.90 3.25
CA THR A 259 -1.30 -21.34 2.54
C THR A 259 -0.02 -21.47 3.36
N LEU A 260 -0.02 -21.09 4.64
CA LEU A 260 1.17 -21.17 5.47
C LEU A 260 1.63 -22.61 5.70
N LEU A 261 0.70 -23.55 5.87
CA LEU A 261 1.06 -24.96 5.96
C LEU A 261 1.68 -25.50 4.67
N LYS A 262 1.19 -25.04 3.50
CA LYS A 262 1.72 -25.47 2.21
C LYS A 262 3.06 -24.81 1.87
N MET A 263 3.19 -23.54 2.19
CA MET A 263 4.36 -22.71 1.92
C MET A 263 5.51 -23.10 2.85
N GLY A 264 5.26 -23.17 4.16
CA GLY A 264 6.32 -23.29 5.16
C GLY A 264 7.19 -22.03 5.27
N SER A 265 8.03 -21.96 6.29
CA SER A 265 8.94 -20.84 6.55
C SER A 265 9.97 -20.66 5.43
N ASP A 266 10.45 -21.76 4.84
CA ASP A 266 11.49 -21.72 3.83
C ASP A 266 10.99 -21.04 2.55
N GLN A 267 9.82 -21.44 2.04
CA GLN A 267 9.24 -20.81 0.87
C GLN A 267 8.80 -19.37 1.16
N TRP A 268 8.31 -19.08 2.37
CA TRP A 268 7.99 -17.71 2.78
C TRP A 268 9.23 -16.80 2.69
N ASN A 269 10.35 -17.24 3.26
CA ASN A 269 11.60 -16.49 3.23
C ASN A 269 12.17 -16.40 1.80
N HIS A 270 12.06 -17.48 1.02
CA HIS A 270 12.45 -17.48 -0.38
C HIS A 270 11.68 -16.43 -1.20
N LEU A 271 10.35 -16.38 -1.10
CA LEU A 271 9.52 -15.41 -1.84
C LEU A 271 9.81 -13.96 -1.47
N ARG A 272 10.11 -13.67 -0.19
CA ARG A 272 10.50 -12.31 0.24
C ARG A 272 11.88 -11.91 -0.30
N ASN A 273 12.83 -12.85 -0.33
CA ASN A 273 14.15 -12.61 -0.93
C ASN A 273 14.03 -12.39 -2.44
N GLU A 274 13.22 -13.20 -3.12
CA GLU A 274 12.91 -13.04 -4.54
C GLU A 274 12.25 -11.68 -4.82
N GLN A 275 11.29 -11.26 -4.00
CA GLN A 275 10.66 -9.93 -4.09
C GLN A 275 11.69 -8.80 -3.98
N ALA A 276 12.65 -8.90 -3.05
CA ALA A 276 13.70 -7.91 -2.89
C ALA A 276 14.65 -7.87 -4.11
N GLN A 277 15.00 -9.03 -4.67
CA GLN A 277 15.81 -9.12 -5.90
C GLN A 277 15.06 -8.56 -7.11
N ASN A 278 13.78 -8.91 -7.27
CA ASN A 278 12.92 -8.41 -8.33
C ASN A 278 12.76 -6.88 -8.25
N PHE A 279 12.72 -6.30 -7.05
CA PHE A 279 12.71 -4.85 -6.88
C PHE A 279 14.00 -4.19 -7.39
N LEU A 280 15.17 -4.77 -7.11
CA LEU A 280 16.45 -4.26 -7.63
C LEU A 280 16.52 -4.37 -9.16
N LEU A 281 16.08 -5.49 -9.71
CA LEU A 281 16.01 -5.70 -11.15
C LEU A 281 15.05 -4.69 -11.81
N PHE A 282 13.86 -4.51 -11.23
CA PHE A 282 12.89 -3.52 -11.69
C PHE A 282 13.48 -2.11 -11.70
N LYS A 283 14.13 -1.70 -10.60
CA LYS A 283 14.77 -0.38 -10.49
C LYS A 283 15.83 -0.18 -11.57
N LYS A 284 16.73 -1.15 -11.76
CA LYS A 284 17.76 -1.07 -12.79
C LYS A 284 17.16 -1.01 -14.19
N THR A 285 16.22 -1.89 -14.50
CA THR A 285 15.57 -1.96 -15.81
C THR A 285 14.84 -0.65 -16.13
N LEU A 286 14.19 -0.05 -15.12
CA LEU A 286 13.52 1.24 -15.27
C LEU A 286 14.52 2.36 -15.54
N GLN A 287 15.66 2.40 -14.83
CA GLN A 287 16.74 3.36 -15.06
C GLN A 287 17.34 3.23 -16.46
N ASP A 288 17.61 1.99 -16.90
CA ASP A 288 18.13 1.70 -18.23
C ASP A 288 17.13 2.15 -19.32
N ALA A 289 15.84 1.89 -19.13
CA ALA A 289 14.79 2.32 -20.05
C ALA A 289 14.70 3.85 -20.18
N PHE A 290 14.74 4.59 -19.06
CA PHE A 290 14.76 6.05 -19.09
C PHE A 290 16.03 6.60 -19.74
N SER A 291 17.19 6.00 -19.44
CA SER A 291 18.47 6.42 -20.04
C SER A 291 18.46 6.24 -21.56
N TYR A 292 17.91 5.13 -22.04
CA TYR A 292 17.73 4.87 -23.48
C TYR A 292 16.80 5.91 -24.13
N VAL A 293 15.68 6.25 -23.51
CA VAL A 293 14.76 7.28 -24.05
C VAL A 293 15.45 8.64 -24.12
N ILE A 294 16.18 9.05 -23.08
CA ILE A 294 16.90 10.33 -23.06
C ILE A 294 17.95 10.38 -24.18
N GLN A 295 18.73 9.31 -24.37
CA GLN A 295 19.76 9.24 -25.41
C GLN A 295 19.17 9.33 -26.83
N ASN A 296 18.04 8.68 -27.09
CA ASN A 296 17.42 8.75 -28.42
C ASN A 296 16.72 10.09 -28.68
N GLN A 297 16.13 10.72 -27.65
CA GLN A 297 15.59 12.08 -27.79
C GLN A 297 16.68 13.13 -28.02
N THR A 298 17.89 12.96 -27.47
CA THR A 298 19.01 13.85 -27.78
C THR A 298 19.50 13.68 -29.22
N HIS A 299 19.49 12.46 -29.76
CA HIS A 299 19.86 12.22 -31.16
C HIS A 299 18.82 12.77 -32.16
N ASP A 300 17.53 12.66 -31.85
CA ASP A 300 16.49 13.25 -32.71
C ASP A 300 16.55 14.79 -32.70
N ASN A 301 16.82 15.41 -31.54
CA ASN A 301 16.99 16.86 -31.44
C ASN A 301 18.30 17.37 -32.06
N GLU A 302 19.39 16.59 -32.04
CA GLU A 302 20.63 16.95 -32.74
C GLU A 302 20.44 16.90 -34.26
N HIS A 303 19.68 15.92 -34.78
CA HIS A 303 19.31 15.88 -36.19
C HIS A 303 18.35 16.99 -36.61
N GLU A 304 17.36 17.36 -35.78
CA GLU A 304 16.49 18.53 -36.05
C GLU A 304 17.28 19.85 -36.04
N ASN A 305 18.23 20.03 -35.11
CA ASN A 305 19.08 21.23 -35.08
C ASN A 305 20.13 21.26 -36.21
N GLU A 306 20.57 20.11 -36.71
CA GLU A 306 21.41 20.04 -37.92
C GLU A 306 20.60 20.32 -39.19
N THR A 307 19.35 19.85 -39.28
CA THR A 307 18.48 20.16 -40.43
C THR A 307 18.03 21.63 -40.43
N GLU A 308 17.71 22.24 -39.29
CA GLU A 308 17.43 23.68 -39.23
C GLU A 308 18.65 24.54 -39.59
N LYS A 309 19.87 24.11 -39.19
CA LYS A 309 21.11 24.79 -39.60
C LYS A 309 21.43 24.59 -41.08
N GLU A 310 21.19 23.42 -41.65
CA GLU A 310 21.36 23.18 -43.08
C GLU A 310 20.31 23.92 -43.91
N GLU A 311 19.07 24.09 -43.43
CA GLU A 311 18.06 24.93 -44.08
C GLU A 311 18.45 26.42 -44.03
N ASP A 312 18.91 26.93 -42.88
CA ASP A 312 19.38 28.32 -42.77
C ASP A 312 20.62 28.61 -43.65
N VAL A 313 21.57 27.66 -43.73
CA VAL A 313 22.75 27.79 -44.61
C VAL A 313 22.35 27.73 -46.09
N ASN A 314 21.41 26.85 -46.47
CA ASN A 314 20.91 26.76 -47.84
C ASN A 314 20.10 28.00 -48.27
N VAL A 315 19.36 28.64 -47.35
CA VAL A 315 18.68 29.92 -47.62
C VAL A 315 19.71 31.03 -47.88
N ILE A 316 20.75 31.14 -47.05
CA ILE A 316 21.82 32.13 -47.23
C ILE A 316 22.63 31.88 -48.52
N GLU A 317 22.91 30.62 -48.87
CA GLU A 317 23.61 30.31 -50.13
C GLU A 317 22.75 30.58 -51.37
N ASN A 318 21.44 30.37 -51.30
CA ASN A 318 20.52 30.66 -52.41
C ASN A 318 20.31 32.17 -52.60
N GLU A 319 20.21 32.97 -51.54
CA GLU A 319 20.17 34.44 -51.64
C GLU A 319 21.46 35.01 -52.28
N ASN A 320 22.62 34.45 -51.91
CA ASN A 320 23.91 34.85 -52.50
C ASN A 320 24.08 34.39 -53.96
N LYS A 321 23.48 33.27 -54.37
CA LYS A 321 23.45 32.84 -55.78
C LYS A 321 22.54 33.73 -56.63
N GLU A 322 21.35 34.09 -56.13
CA GLU A 322 20.47 35.02 -56.85
C GLU A 322 21.09 36.43 -57.02
N GLU A 323 21.83 36.93 -56.02
CA GLU A 323 22.55 38.21 -56.16
C GLU A 323 23.69 38.14 -57.18
N ASN A 324 24.40 37.00 -57.27
CA ASN A 324 25.48 36.82 -58.23
C ASN A 324 24.95 36.59 -59.67
N GLU A 325 23.85 35.87 -59.85
CA GLU A 325 23.19 35.72 -61.15
C GLU A 325 22.63 37.06 -61.67
N LYS A 326 22.07 37.90 -60.79
CA LYS A 326 21.66 39.27 -61.14
C LYS A 326 22.84 40.17 -61.52
N LYS A 327 24.03 39.97 -60.95
CA LYS A 327 25.25 40.69 -61.34
C LYS A 327 25.77 40.21 -62.70
N GLU A 328 25.78 38.90 -62.95
CA GLU A 328 26.23 38.35 -64.24
C GLU A 328 25.27 38.64 -65.41
N GLU A 329 23.95 38.69 -65.18
CA GLU A 329 22.99 39.14 -66.20
C GLU A 329 23.14 40.63 -66.54
N ASN A 330 23.46 41.48 -65.56
CA ASN A 330 23.71 42.89 -65.79
C ASN A 330 25.05 43.13 -66.53
N GLU A 331 26.07 42.31 -66.30
CA GLU A 331 27.33 42.38 -67.05
C GLU A 331 27.22 41.83 -68.47
N LYS A 332 26.35 40.83 -68.73
CA LYS A 332 26.05 40.36 -70.08
C LYS A 332 25.17 41.33 -70.87
N LYS A 333 24.16 41.97 -70.26
CA LYS A 333 23.36 43.03 -70.91
C LYS A 333 24.16 44.28 -71.29
N ASN A 334 25.25 44.59 -70.57
CA ASN A 334 26.16 45.70 -70.91
C ASN A 334 27.20 45.38 -71.99
N LYS A 335 27.38 44.10 -72.37
CA LYS A 335 28.29 43.70 -73.47
C LYS A 335 27.59 43.57 -74.82
N ASP A 336 26.28 43.34 -74.84
CA ASP A 336 25.48 43.24 -76.08
C ASP A 336 24.88 44.58 -76.58
N THR A 337 25.13 45.70 -75.90
CA THR A 337 24.66 47.05 -76.30
C THR A 337 25.71 47.94 -76.97
N LYS A 338 26.89 47.40 -77.35
CA LYS A 338 27.96 48.14 -78.06
C LYS A 338 28.23 47.73 -79.51
N SER A 339 27.31 47.00 -80.13
CA SER A 339 27.43 46.59 -81.54
C SER A 339 26.08 46.60 -82.27
N SER A 340 25.47 47.79 -82.43
CA SER A 340 24.63 48.18 -83.60
C SER A 340 23.98 49.55 -83.37
N ILE A 341 24.71 50.61 -83.70
CA ILE A 341 24.12 51.86 -84.20
C ILE A 341 24.03 51.67 -85.72
N ILE A 342 22.91 52.04 -86.36
CA ILE A 342 22.82 52.71 -87.69
C ILE A 342 21.39 52.61 -88.30
N ILE A 343 20.78 53.81 -88.45
CA ILE A 343 19.97 54.34 -89.59
C ILE A 343 18.41 54.42 -89.52
N ASN A 344 17.98 55.70 -89.50
CA ASN A 344 16.91 56.44 -90.22
C ASN A 344 15.43 56.16 -89.92
N GLU A 345 14.67 57.17 -89.46
CA GLU A 345 14.11 58.30 -90.24
C GLU A 345 13.11 57.86 -91.31
N ARG A 346 11.82 57.86 -90.96
CA ARG A 346 10.75 58.64 -91.60
C ARG A 346 9.43 58.51 -90.86
#